data_AF-A0AAX3NDH3-F1
#
_entry.id   AF-A0AAX3NDH3-F1
#
_cell.length_a   1.000
_cell.length_b   1.000
_cell.length_c   1.000
_cell.angle_alpha   90.00
_cell.angle_beta   90.00
_cell.angle_gamma   90.00
#
_symmetry.space_group_name_H-M   'P 1'
#
loop_
_entity.id
_entity.type
_entity.pdbx_description
1 polymer ?
#
loop_
_entity_poly.entity_id
_entity_poly.type
_entity_poly.pdbx_seq_one_letter_code
_entity_poly.pdbx_strand_id
1 'polypeptide(L)' 'MTKTKLQIMREKKGLTVRELAEKMSENRQWLGNYMAKIEAIEQGASIHCFSDYGIKHLAQVLGCSVDKLVEE' A
#
# COMPACT_ATOMS: atom_id res chain seq x y z
N MET A 1 -10.88 -15.26 5.62
CA MET A 1 -9.60 -14.52 5.60
C MET A 1 -9.78 -13.22 6.36
N THR A 2 -8.90 -12.92 7.30
CA THR A 2 -8.88 -11.63 8.01
C THR A 2 -8.27 -10.58 7.07
N LYS A 3 -8.87 -9.39 7.00
CA LYS A 3 -8.32 -8.29 6.21
C LYS A 3 -6.96 -7.88 6.77
N THR A 4 -5.99 -7.62 5.89
CA THR A 4 -4.67 -7.17 6.35
C THR A 4 -4.73 -5.71 6.79
N LYS A 5 -3.71 -5.28 7.55
CA LYS A 5 -3.60 -3.90 8.04
C LYS A 5 -3.64 -2.88 6.90
N LEU A 6 -2.95 -3.16 5.79
CA LEU A 6 -2.98 -2.34 4.59
C LEU A 6 -4.39 -2.23 4.01
N GLN A 7 -5.09 -3.36 3.87
CA GLN A 7 -6.46 -3.38 3.36
C GLN A 7 -7.39 -2.52 4.22
N ILE A 8 -7.30 -2.66 5.54
CA ILE A 8 -8.12 -1.88 6.49
C ILE A 8 -7.83 -0.38 6.36
N MET A 9 -6.56 0.02 6.27
CA MET A 9 -6.18 1.44 6.14
C MET A 9 -6.65 2.03 4.81
N ARG A 10 -6.49 1.28 3.71
CA ARG A 10 -6.94 1.69 2.38
C ARG A 10 -8.46 1.87 2.33
N GLU A 11 -9.21 0.91 2.83
CA GLU A 11 -10.67 0.97 2.87
C GLU A 11 -11.19 2.10 3.77
N LYS A 12 -10.52 2.38 4.91
CA LYS A 12 -10.84 3.54 5.76
C LYS A 12 -10.64 4.89 5.06
N LYS A 13 -9.77 4.94 4.06
CA LYS A 13 -9.58 6.12 3.19
C LYS A 13 -10.55 6.14 2.00
N GLY A 14 -11.39 5.12 1.83
CA GLY A 14 -12.29 5.00 0.70
C GLY A 14 -11.59 4.78 -0.64
N LEU A 15 -10.37 4.24 -0.63
CA LEU A 15 -9.57 4.05 -1.84
C LEU A 15 -9.70 2.61 -2.37
N THR A 16 -9.75 2.46 -3.68
CA THR A 16 -9.45 1.20 -4.36
C THR A 16 -7.95 0.95 -4.41
N VAL A 17 -7.54 -0.30 -4.70
CA VAL A 17 -6.12 -0.64 -4.93
C VAL A 17 -5.52 0.23 -6.04
N ARG A 18 -6.28 0.42 -7.13
CA ARG A 18 -5.86 1.25 -8.25
C ARG A 18 -5.65 2.70 -7.83
N GLU A 19 -6.60 3.32 -7.12
CA GLU A 19 -6.45 4.71 -6.68
C GLU A 19 -5.30 4.89 -5.71
N LEU A 20 -5.05 3.91 -4.84
CA LEU A 20 -3.88 3.92 -3.96
C LEU A 20 -2.58 3.86 -4.79
N ALA A 21 -2.51 2.96 -5.76
CA ALA A 21 -1.35 2.82 -6.64
C ALA A 21 -1.12 4.07 -7.52
N GLU A 22 -2.19 4.69 -8.04
CA GLU A 22 -2.14 5.94 -8.80
C GLU A 22 -1.63 7.10 -7.92
N LYS A 23 -2.02 7.14 -6.64
CA LYS A 23 -1.50 8.13 -5.68
C LYS A 23 -0.05 7.88 -5.29
N MET A 24 0.43 6.64 -5.37
CA MET A 24 1.84 6.30 -5.08
C MET A 24 2.80 6.64 -6.23
N SER A 25 2.31 6.67 -7.48
CA SER A 25 3.15 6.88 -8.66
C SER A 25 2.43 7.68 -9.74
N GLU A 26 2.94 8.87 -10.04
CA GLU A 26 2.53 9.68 -11.19
C GLU A 26 2.96 9.04 -12.53
N ASN A 27 3.96 8.16 -12.49
CA ASN A 27 4.43 7.43 -13.66
C ASN A 27 3.60 6.15 -13.87
N ARG A 28 2.82 6.13 -14.97
CA ARG A 28 1.98 5.01 -15.37
C ARG A 28 2.75 3.71 -15.61
N GLN A 29 4.04 3.77 -15.95
CA GLN A 29 4.88 2.60 -16.16
C GLN A 29 4.98 1.72 -14.90
N TRP A 30 4.90 2.33 -13.72
CA TRP A 30 5.01 1.63 -12.44
C TRP A 30 3.67 1.28 -11.82
N LEU A 31 2.55 1.76 -12.37
CA LEU A 31 1.22 1.57 -11.79
C LEU A 31 0.89 0.09 -11.57
N GLY A 32 1.13 -0.75 -12.60
CA GLY A 32 0.89 -2.19 -12.50
C GLY A 32 1.72 -2.86 -11.41
N ASN A 33 2.99 -2.43 -11.23
CA ASN A 33 3.86 -2.96 -10.18
C ASN A 33 3.36 -2.57 -8.78
N TYR A 34 2.92 -1.33 -8.59
CA TYR A 34 2.34 -0.90 -7.31
C TYR A 34 1.05 -1.64 -7.00
N MET A 35 0.16 -1.80 -7.98
CA MET A 35 -1.08 -2.56 -7.81
C MET A 35 -0.80 -4.01 -7.38
N ALA A 36 0.08 -4.71 -8.11
CA ALA A 36 0.42 -6.10 -7.80
C ALA A 36 1.03 -6.26 -6.39
N LYS A 37 1.88 -5.31 -5.95
CA LYS A 37 2.44 -5.33 -4.59
C LYS A 37 1.39 -5.08 -3.52
N ILE A 38 0.49 -4.12 -3.73
CA ILE A 38 -0.63 -3.86 -2.80
C ILE A 38 -1.49 -5.12 -2.69
N GLU A 39 -1.88 -5.72 -3.81
CA GLU A 39 -2.70 -6.95 -3.81
C GLU A 39 -1.98 -8.11 -3.10
N ALA A 40 -0.70 -8.29 -3.35
CA ALA A 40 0.09 -9.32 -2.67
C ALA A 40 0.08 -9.11 -1.15
N ILE A 41 0.25 -7.89 -0.66
CA ILE A 41 0.19 -7.57 0.77
C ILE A 41 -1.23 -7.82 1.32
N GLU A 42 -2.27 -7.47 0.57
CA GLU A 42 -3.67 -7.76 0.97
C GLU A 42 -4.00 -9.25 0.96
N GLN A 43 -3.22 -10.05 0.25
CA GLN A 43 -3.28 -11.51 0.27
C GLN A 43 -2.36 -12.14 1.34
N GLY A 44 -1.64 -11.34 2.13
CA GLY A 44 -0.80 -11.79 3.24
C GLY A 44 0.70 -11.78 2.97
N ALA A 45 1.17 -11.21 1.86
CA ALA A 45 2.59 -10.98 1.66
C ALA A 45 3.12 -9.90 2.61
N SER A 46 4.41 -9.98 2.93
CA SER A 46 5.07 -8.96 3.75
C SER A 46 5.12 -7.61 3.04
N ILE A 47 4.94 -6.53 3.81
CA ILE A 47 5.08 -5.15 3.33
C ILE A 47 6.49 -4.83 2.83
N HIS A 48 7.50 -5.61 3.24
CA HIS A 48 8.88 -5.51 2.77
C HIS A 48 9.08 -5.90 1.29
N CYS A 49 8.01 -6.27 0.57
CA CYS A 49 8.03 -6.33 -0.89
C CYS A 49 8.15 -4.93 -1.54
N PHE A 50 7.86 -3.86 -0.77
CA PHE A 50 8.23 -2.49 -1.11
C PHE A 50 9.66 -2.17 -0.67
N SER A 51 10.32 -1.29 -1.42
CA SER A 51 11.53 -0.62 -0.92
C SER A 51 11.16 0.34 0.21
N ASP A 52 12.12 0.74 1.03
CA ASP A 52 11.91 1.72 2.11
C ASP A 52 11.28 3.01 1.59
N TYR A 53 11.67 3.45 0.39
CA TYR A 53 11.04 4.58 -0.28
C TYR A 53 9.56 4.31 -0.57
N GLY A 54 9.23 3.13 -1.10
CA GLY A 54 7.86 2.71 -1.36
C GLY A 54 7.00 2.66 -0.10
N ILE A 55 7.55 2.15 1.01
CA ILE A 55 6.84 2.10 2.31
C ILE A 55 6.58 3.51 2.84
N LYS A 56 7.58 4.41 2.78
CA LYS A 56 7.42 5.82 3.16
C LYS A 56 6.34 6.52 2.34
N HIS A 57 6.35 6.33 1.02
CA HIS A 57 5.34 6.91 0.13
C HIS A 57 3.94 6.33 0.41
N LEU A 58 3.84 5.02 0.64
CA LEU A 58 2.58 4.36 0.98
C LEU A 58 2.00 4.92 2.29
N ALA A 59 2.83 5.06 3.32
CA ALA A 59 2.43 5.66 4.59
C ALA A 59 1.96 7.11 4.42
N GLN A 60 2.66 7.90 3.60
CA GLN A 60 2.28 9.28 3.28
C GLN A 60 0.91 9.36 2.61
N VAL A 61 0.65 8.53 1.59
CA VAL A 61 -0.66 8.49 0.89
C VAL A 61 -1.78 8.08 1.84
N LEU A 62 -1.52 7.11 2.72
CA LEU A 62 -2.47 6.67 3.73
C LEU A 62 -2.59 7.64 4.92
N GLY A 63 -1.73 8.65 5.01
CA GLY A 63 -1.70 9.61 6.11
C GLY A 63 -1.41 8.95 7.46
N CYS A 64 -0.47 8.01 7.50
CA CYS A 64 0.00 7.34 8.71
C CYS A 64 1.53 7.40 8.82
N SER A 65 2.08 7.05 9.98
CA SER A 65 3.52 6.84 10.13
C SER A 65 3.94 5.50 9.54
N VAL A 66 5.21 5.39 9.15
CA VAL A 66 5.79 4.12 8.68
C VAL A 66 5.70 3.06 9.77
N ASP A 67 5.98 3.41 11.02
CA ASP A 67 5.91 2.47 12.15
C ASP A 67 4.50 1.89 12.26
N LYS A 68 3.48 2.75 12.21
CA LYS A 68 2.08 2.32 12.23
C LYS A 68 1.74 1.43 11.04
N LEU A 69 2.38 1.60 9.89
CA LEU A 69 2.11 0.81 8.70
C LEU A 69 2.80 -0.57 8.74
N VAL A 70 3.99 -0.66 9.35
CA VAL A 70 4.84 -1.87 9.39
C VAL A 70 4.59 -2.74 10.61
N GLU A 71 4.13 -2.16 11.72
CA GLU A 71 3.79 -2.90 12.95
C GLU A 71 2.71 -3.96 12.65
N GLU A 72 2.93 -5.22 13.08
CA GLU A 72 2.00 -6.35 12.88
C GLU A 72 0.87 -6.37 13.90
#